data_AF-A0AAE5HU91-F1
#
_entry.id   AF-A0AAE5HU91-F1
#
_cell.length_a   1.000
_cell.length_b   1.000
_cell.length_c   1.000
_cell.angle_alpha   90.00
_cell.angle_beta   90.00
_cell.angle_gamma   90.00
#
_symmetry.space_group_name_H-M   'P 1'
#
loop_
_entity.id
_entity.type
_entity.pdbx_description
1 polymer ?
#
loop_
_entity_poly.entity_id
_entity_poly.type
_entity_poly.pdbx_seq_one_letter_code
_entity_poly.pdbx_strand_id
1 'polypeptide(L)'
;MKKEINGNETPMTQEHLLNKIAHNYLEGQQVDPSNEHIIENETPQGYDARIYLLKNEANRKHLAHCIRDYINGHLVKVLVDDHLLIDFTETANNDHTHFKSLNGELIKHFNRAIRQIKGEIPFDEDNHPVPLYVRRISEGGFKVLKLDEIHRLVYKEIDHRLIIISCYYHTV
;
A
#
# COMPACT_ATOMS: atom_id res chain seq x y z
N MET A 1 -39.33 7.15 31.69
CA MET A 1 -39.52 6.36 30.45
C MET A 1 -38.15 5.87 29.99
N LYS A 2 -37.84 4.58 30.19
CA LYS A 2 -36.64 3.93 29.67
C LYS A 2 -36.97 3.45 28.26
N LYS A 3 -36.19 3.83 27.25
CA LYS A 3 -36.27 3.22 25.91
C LYS A 3 -35.36 1.99 25.91
N GLU A 4 -35.97 0.84 25.70
CA GLU A 4 -35.33 -0.45 25.49
C GLU A 4 -34.54 -0.43 24.17
N ILE A 5 -33.30 -0.90 24.21
CA ILE A 5 -32.50 -1.20 23.03
C ILE A 5 -32.58 -2.72 22.87
N ASN A 6 -33.43 -3.18 21.95
CA ASN A 6 -33.51 -4.60 21.61
C ASN A 6 -32.32 -4.99 20.73
N GLY A 7 -31.61 -6.03 21.18
CA GLY A 7 -30.39 -6.52 20.57
C GLY A 7 -30.59 -7.47 19.38
N ASN A 8 -29.50 -7.59 18.60
CA ASN A 8 -28.93 -8.78 17.98
C ASN A 8 -28.34 -8.44 16.60
N GLU A 9 -27.28 -7.62 16.60
CA GLU A 9 -26.29 -7.71 15.53
C GLU A 9 -25.22 -8.68 16.01
N THR A 10 -25.27 -9.91 15.51
CA THR A 10 -24.20 -10.88 15.70
C THR A 10 -22.89 -10.24 15.22
N PRO A 11 -21.80 -10.25 16.01
CA PRO A 11 -20.54 -9.68 15.55
C PRO A 11 -20.15 -10.38 14.26
N MET A 12 -20.13 -9.61 13.17
CA MET A 12 -19.78 -10.12 11.85
C MET A 12 -18.40 -10.76 11.95
N THR A 13 -18.31 -12.06 11.71
CA THR A 13 -17.05 -12.78 11.87
C THR A 13 -16.01 -12.19 10.93
N GLN A 14 -14.76 -12.16 11.37
CA GLN A 14 -13.62 -11.64 10.61
C GLN A 14 -13.54 -12.27 9.21
N GLU A 15 -13.88 -13.55 9.09
CA GLU A 15 -14.00 -14.29 7.84
C GLU A 15 -15.10 -13.75 6.91
N HIS A 16 -16.27 -13.38 7.44
CA HIS A 16 -17.36 -12.78 6.67
C HIS A 16 -17.02 -11.35 6.21
N LEU A 17 -16.30 -10.60 7.04
CA LEU A 17 -15.76 -9.27 6.70
C LEU A 17 -14.68 -9.36 5.61
N LEU A 18 -13.81 -10.38 5.65
CA LEU A 18 -12.77 -10.65 4.66
C LEU A 18 -13.38 -11.11 3.33
N ASN A 19 -14.38 -11.99 3.37
CA ASN A 19 -15.12 -12.42 2.19
C ASN A 19 -15.84 -11.24 1.52
N LYS A 20 -16.33 -10.25 2.28
CA LYS A 20 -16.94 -9.03 1.73
C LYS A 20 -15.93 -8.05 1.13
N ILE A 21 -14.69 -7.98 1.66
CA ILE A 21 -13.59 -7.21 1.04
C ILE A 21 -13.17 -7.86 -0.27
N ALA A 22 -12.99 -9.18 -0.24
CA ALA A 22 -12.66 -10.00 -1.38
C ALA A 22 -13.73 -9.85 -2.47
N HIS A 23 -15.01 -9.97 -2.12
CA HIS A 23 -16.14 -9.83 -3.06
C HIS A 23 -16.19 -8.43 -3.72
N ASN A 24 -15.96 -7.35 -2.96
CA ASN A 24 -15.97 -5.99 -3.51
C ASN A 24 -14.73 -5.63 -4.37
N TYR A 25 -13.60 -6.33 -4.21
CA TYR A 25 -12.39 -6.10 -5.01
C TYR A 25 -12.14 -7.17 -6.10
N LEU A 26 -12.71 -8.36 -5.97
CA LEU A 26 -12.46 -9.51 -6.85
C LEU A 26 -13.58 -9.77 -7.87
N GLU A 27 -14.81 -9.24 -7.69
CA GLU A 27 -15.90 -9.44 -8.66
C GLU A 27 -16.05 -8.34 -9.71
N GLY A 28 -15.02 -7.52 -9.94
CA GLY A 28 -15.03 -6.58 -11.06
C GLY A 28 -16.21 -5.60 -11.05
N GLN A 29 -16.88 -5.40 -9.91
CA GLN A 29 -17.75 -4.24 -9.74
C GLN A 29 -16.87 -3.02 -9.91
N GLN A 30 -17.03 -2.35 -11.06
CA GLN A 30 -16.48 -1.04 -11.31
C GLN A 30 -16.92 -0.17 -10.13
N VAL A 31 -16.00 0.06 -9.20
CA VAL A 31 -16.14 1.17 -8.28
C VAL A 31 -16.00 2.37 -9.18
N ASP A 32 -17.13 2.97 -9.51
CA ASP A 32 -17.20 4.22 -10.26
C ASP A 32 -16.23 5.19 -9.57
N PRO A 33 -15.15 5.63 -10.26
CA PRO A 33 -14.18 6.53 -9.66
C PRO A 33 -14.82 7.86 -9.24
N SER A 34 -16.05 8.17 -9.69
CA SER A 34 -16.83 9.34 -9.27
C SER A 34 -17.58 9.17 -7.94
N ASN A 35 -17.66 7.96 -7.36
CA ASN A 35 -18.07 7.77 -5.96
C ASN A 35 -16.86 8.01 -5.05
N GLU A 36 -16.32 9.21 -5.19
CA GLU A 36 -15.13 9.72 -4.51
C GLU A 36 -15.40 9.73 -3.00
N HIS A 37 -14.59 8.98 -2.24
CA HIS A 37 -14.09 9.60 -1.02
C HIS A 37 -13.26 10.78 -1.49
N ILE A 38 -13.91 11.92 -1.74
CA ILE A 38 -13.24 13.18 -2.00
C ILE A 38 -12.37 13.38 -0.77
N ILE A 39 -11.07 13.19 -0.93
CA ILE A 39 -10.13 13.68 0.06
C ILE A 39 -10.22 15.19 -0.15
N GLU A 40 -11.08 15.85 0.64
CA GLU A 40 -11.10 17.29 0.73
C GLU A 40 -9.64 17.70 0.97
N ASN A 41 -9.00 18.34 -0.02
CA ASN A 41 -7.55 18.66 -0.11
C ASN A 41 -6.61 17.68 -0.86
N GLU A 42 -7.09 16.84 -1.79
CA GLU A 42 -6.22 16.06 -2.68
C GLU A 42 -5.32 16.96 -3.55
N THR A 43 -4.00 16.82 -3.44
CA THR A 43 -3.04 17.53 -4.31
C THR A 43 -2.86 16.78 -5.65
N PRO A 44 -2.54 17.46 -6.76
CA PRO A 44 -2.23 16.81 -8.04
C PRO A 44 -1.15 15.72 -7.90
N GLN A 45 -0.12 15.98 -7.10
CA GLN A 45 0.95 15.03 -6.80
C GLN A 45 0.44 13.78 -6.07
N GLY A 46 -0.51 13.97 -5.14
CA GLY A 46 -1.18 12.87 -4.44
C GLY A 46 -2.00 11.99 -5.37
N TYR A 47 -2.74 12.60 -6.28
CA TYR A 47 -3.52 11.90 -7.30
C TYR A 47 -2.61 11.09 -8.24
N ASP A 48 -1.55 11.69 -8.79
CA ASP A 48 -0.61 11.05 -9.73
C ASP A 48 0.18 9.89 -9.11
N ALA A 49 0.48 10.00 -7.81
CA ALA A 49 1.12 8.92 -7.07
C ALA A 49 0.17 7.71 -6.90
N ARG A 50 -1.14 7.95 -6.71
CA ARG A 50 -2.15 6.90 -6.48
C ARG A 50 -2.76 6.31 -7.74
N ILE A 51 -2.88 7.09 -8.82
CA ILE A 51 -3.60 6.65 -10.02
C ILE A 51 -2.97 5.39 -10.64
N TYR A 52 -1.65 5.26 -10.59
CA TYR A 52 -0.93 4.07 -11.09
C TYR A 52 -1.20 2.81 -10.27
N LEU A 53 -1.43 2.96 -8.95
CA LEU A 53 -1.75 1.84 -8.06
C LEU A 53 -3.07 1.18 -8.45
N LEU A 54 -4.01 1.97 -8.96
CA LEU A 54 -5.38 1.53 -9.26
C LEU A 54 -5.68 1.47 -10.77
N LYS A 55 -4.70 1.84 -11.61
CA LYS A 55 -4.86 2.02 -13.07
C LYS A 55 -5.41 0.79 -13.77
N ASN A 56 -4.88 -0.40 -13.47
CA ASN A 56 -5.30 -1.65 -14.09
C ASN A 56 -5.66 -2.70 -13.02
N GLU A 57 -6.36 -3.75 -13.45
CA GLU A 57 -6.83 -4.81 -12.56
C GLU A 57 -5.68 -5.57 -11.89
N ALA A 58 -4.57 -5.80 -12.61
CA ALA A 58 -3.40 -6.46 -12.07
C ALA A 58 -2.82 -5.67 -10.89
N ASN A 59 -2.64 -4.36 -11.02
CA ASN A 59 -2.14 -3.47 -9.96
C ASN A 59 -3.07 -3.44 -8.76
N ARG A 60 -4.40 -3.38 -8.99
CA ARG A 60 -5.39 -3.44 -7.92
C ARG A 60 -5.34 -4.76 -7.15
N LYS A 61 -5.29 -5.90 -7.86
CA LYS A 61 -5.20 -7.23 -7.25
C LYS A 61 -3.89 -7.39 -6.49
N HIS A 62 -2.78 -6.93 -7.08
CA HIS A 62 -1.46 -6.98 -6.47
C HIS A 62 -1.40 -6.20 -5.16
N LEU A 63 -1.83 -4.94 -5.18
CA LEU A 63 -1.88 -4.11 -3.97
C LEU A 63 -2.84 -4.70 -2.92
N ALA A 64 -4.00 -5.24 -3.34
CA ALA A 64 -4.92 -5.91 -2.41
C ALA A 64 -4.29 -7.14 -1.75
N HIS A 65 -3.47 -7.91 -2.47
CA HIS A 65 -2.75 -9.07 -1.93
C HIS A 65 -1.69 -8.64 -0.93
N CYS A 66 -0.87 -7.65 -1.30
CA CYS A 66 0.09 -7.02 -0.41
C CYS A 66 -0.54 -6.52 0.90
N ILE A 67 -1.68 -5.83 0.82
CA ILE A 67 -2.39 -5.35 2.01
C ILE A 67 -2.93 -6.51 2.85
N ARG A 68 -3.39 -7.60 2.21
CA ARG A 68 -3.85 -8.80 2.91
C ARG A 68 -2.72 -9.47 3.69
N ASP A 69 -1.53 -9.57 3.11
CA ASP A 69 -0.33 -10.08 3.78
C ASP A 69 -0.03 -9.26 5.04
N TYR A 70 -0.06 -7.92 4.92
CA TYR A 70 0.14 -7.03 6.07
C TYR A 70 -0.92 -7.26 7.17
N ILE A 71 -2.20 -7.33 6.81
CA ILE A 71 -3.30 -7.53 7.77
C ILE A 71 -3.17 -8.88 8.49
N ASN A 72 -2.74 -9.92 7.78
CA ASN A 72 -2.58 -11.26 8.32
C ASN A 72 -1.24 -11.46 9.04
N GLY A 73 -0.35 -10.45 9.05
CA GLY A 73 0.97 -10.55 9.66
C GLY A 73 1.97 -11.40 8.87
N HIS A 74 1.72 -11.65 7.58
CA HIS A 74 2.63 -12.35 6.67
C HIS A 74 3.75 -11.39 6.24
N LEU A 75 4.67 -11.16 7.18
CA LEU A 75 5.82 -10.28 7.01
C LEU A 75 7.12 -11.09 7.03
N VAL A 76 8.03 -10.73 6.14
CA VAL A 76 9.38 -11.30 6.06
C VAL A 76 10.43 -10.20 6.21
N LYS A 77 11.54 -10.52 6.86
CA LYS A 77 12.66 -9.60 7.02
C LYS A 77 13.61 -9.74 5.84
N VAL A 78 13.85 -8.64 5.13
CA VAL A 78 14.67 -8.59 3.92
C VAL A 78 15.88 -7.70 4.17
N LEU A 79 17.06 -8.23 3.88
CA LEU A 79 18.31 -7.48 3.89
C LEU A 79 18.41 -6.69 2.57
N VAL A 80 18.24 -5.37 2.64
CA VAL A 80 18.20 -4.49 1.45
C VAL A 80 19.57 -3.90 1.11
N ASP A 81 20.46 -3.79 2.09
CA ASP A 81 21.89 -3.50 1.96
C ASP A 81 22.67 -4.25 3.06
N ASP A 82 23.99 -4.12 3.12
CA ASP A 82 24.86 -4.88 4.05
C ASP A 82 24.50 -4.72 5.55
N HIS A 83 23.70 -3.72 5.92
CA HIS A 83 23.40 -3.39 7.31
C HIS A 83 21.92 -3.11 7.61
N LEU A 84 21.04 -3.13 6.61
CA LEU A 84 19.66 -2.71 6.76
C LEU A 84 18.65 -3.84 6.53
N LEU A 85 17.98 -4.22 7.62
CA LEU A 85 16.93 -5.22 7.64
C LEU A 85 15.57 -4.54 7.73
N ILE A 86 14.72 -4.73 6.72
CA ILE A 86 13.40 -4.09 6.61
C ILE A 86 12.33 -5.17 6.54
N ASP A 87 11.15 -4.89 7.12
CA ASP A 87 10.00 -5.79 7.01
C ASP A 87 9.31 -5.58 5.65
N PHE A 88 9.01 -6.67 4.95
CA PHE A 88 8.25 -6.69 3.70
C PHE A 88 7.03 -7.57 3.90
N THR A 89 5.93 -7.28 3.21
CA THR A 89 4.92 -8.31 2.96
C THR A 89 5.54 -9.43 2.12
N GLU A 90 5.07 -10.67 2.26
CA GLU A 90 5.57 -11.79 1.44
C GLU A 90 5.48 -11.47 -0.05
N THR A 91 4.36 -10.89 -0.49
CA THR A 91 4.18 -10.44 -1.88
C THR A 91 5.20 -9.37 -2.28
N ALA A 92 5.47 -8.35 -1.45
CA ALA A 92 6.48 -7.33 -1.76
C ALA A 92 7.92 -7.87 -1.77
N ASN A 93 8.21 -8.93 -1.01
CA ASN A 93 9.52 -9.58 -1.11
C ASN A 93 9.72 -10.24 -2.48
N ASN A 94 8.64 -10.80 -3.06
CA ASN A 94 8.67 -11.32 -4.42
C ASN A 94 8.90 -10.19 -5.43
N ASP A 95 8.23 -9.04 -5.26
CA ASP A 95 8.47 -7.83 -6.08
C ASP A 95 9.94 -7.41 -6.04
N HIS A 96 10.50 -7.30 -4.84
CA HIS A 96 11.88 -6.88 -4.63
C HIS A 96 12.90 -7.89 -5.18
N THR A 97 12.59 -9.19 -5.12
CA THR A 97 13.41 -10.22 -5.76
C THR A 97 13.36 -10.10 -7.28
N HIS A 98 12.17 -9.82 -7.82
CA HIS A 98 11.98 -9.57 -9.25
C HIS A 98 12.77 -8.34 -9.73
N PHE A 99 12.83 -7.27 -8.93
CA PHE A 99 13.64 -6.07 -9.21
C PHE A 99 15.11 -6.36 -9.40
N LYS A 100 15.68 -7.14 -8.49
CA LYS A 100 17.08 -7.53 -8.57
C LYS A 100 17.40 -8.30 -9.85
N SER A 101 16.40 -8.98 -10.44
CA SER A 101 16.58 -9.79 -11.65
C SER A 101 16.41 -9.03 -12.97
N LEU A 102 15.64 -7.93 -13.00
CA LEU A 102 15.25 -7.29 -14.26
C LEU A 102 16.02 -6.00 -14.62
N ASN A 103 16.46 -5.20 -13.66
CA ASN A 103 17.21 -3.96 -13.94
C ASN A 103 17.85 -3.35 -12.68
N GLY A 104 19.12 -2.91 -12.77
CA GLY A 104 19.83 -2.24 -11.68
C GLY A 104 19.35 -0.82 -11.36
N GLU A 105 18.61 -0.17 -12.26
CA GLU A 105 18.13 1.21 -12.03
C GLU A 105 16.98 1.28 -11.03
N LEU A 106 16.02 0.35 -11.11
CA LEU A 106 14.89 0.35 -10.18
C LEU A 106 15.31 0.07 -8.74
N ILE A 107 16.31 -0.79 -8.53
CA ILE A 107 16.87 -1.02 -7.20
C ILE A 107 17.62 0.21 -6.67
N LYS A 108 18.27 1.01 -7.53
CA LYS A 108 18.86 2.30 -7.13
C LYS A 108 17.79 3.28 -6.68
N HIS A 109 16.68 3.38 -7.41
CA HIS A 109 15.54 4.21 -7.01
C HIS A 109 14.92 3.73 -5.69
N PHE A 110 14.74 2.42 -5.52
CA PHE A 110 14.28 1.83 -4.26
C PHE A 110 15.21 2.19 -3.09
N ASN A 111 16.51 1.93 -3.22
CA ASN A 111 17.48 2.22 -2.16
C ASN A 111 17.51 3.72 -1.83
N ARG A 112 17.42 4.58 -2.84
CA ARG A 112 17.32 6.03 -2.65
C ARG A 112 16.05 6.41 -1.87
N ALA A 113 14.90 5.84 -2.22
CA ALA A 113 13.64 6.03 -1.51
C ALA A 113 13.73 5.61 -0.03
N ILE A 114 14.37 4.47 0.26
CA ILE A 114 14.60 4.03 1.64
C ILE A 114 15.42 5.05 2.43
N ARG A 115 16.50 5.58 1.84
CA ARG A 115 17.33 6.62 2.48
C ARG A 115 16.55 7.92 2.72
N GLN A 116 15.66 8.29 1.80
CA GLN A 116 14.77 9.45 1.96
C GLN A 116 13.77 9.24 3.09
N ILE A 117 13.12 8.06 3.15
CA ILE A 117 12.16 7.72 4.21
C ILE A 117 12.83 7.73 5.59
N LYS A 118 14.07 7.25 5.68
CA LYS A 118 14.87 7.29 6.92
C LYS A 118 15.41 8.67 7.27
N GLY A 119 15.22 9.68 6.42
CA GLY A 119 15.72 11.05 6.63
C GLY A 119 17.23 11.21 6.45
N GLU A 120 17.91 10.26 5.80
CA GLU A 120 19.36 10.35 5.52
C GLU A 120 19.67 11.34 4.41
N ILE A 121 18.72 11.53 3.49
CA ILE A 121 18.76 12.52 2.39
C ILE A 121 17.36 13.15 2.23
N PRO A 122 17.26 14.38 1.71
CA PRO A 122 15.96 15.01 1.47
C PRO A 122 15.17 14.32 0.34
N PHE A 123 13.85 14.43 0.39
CA PHE A 123 12.97 14.11 -0.73
C PHE A 123 13.21 15.07 -1.90
N ASP A 124 12.89 14.62 -3.12
CA ASP A 124 12.88 15.53 -4.28
C ASP A 124 11.72 16.51 -4.14
N GLU A 125 11.89 17.71 -4.70
CA GLU A 125 10.89 18.79 -4.63
C GLU A 125 9.49 18.33 -5.06
N ASP A 126 9.40 17.43 -6.05
CA ASP A 126 8.13 16.91 -6.59
C ASP A 126 7.83 15.45 -6.18
N ASN A 127 8.59 14.85 -5.25
CA ASN A 127 8.40 13.45 -4.86
C ASN A 127 8.43 13.29 -3.33
N HIS A 128 7.37 13.77 -2.70
CA HIS A 128 7.12 13.57 -1.28
C HIS A 128 6.17 12.39 -1.04
N PRO A 129 6.28 11.70 0.10
CA PRO A 129 5.33 10.65 0.45
C PRO A 129 3.91 11.18 0.56
N VAL A 130 2.99 10.55 -0.15
CA VAL A 130 1.56 10.90 -0.10
C VAL A 130 0.79 9.85 0.68
N PRO A 131 -0.26 10.22 1.43
CA PRO A 131 -1.08 9.24 2.12
C PRO A 131 -1.88 8.38 1.12
N LEU A 132 -2.07 7.11 1.45
CA LEU A 132 -2.94 6.16 0.78
C LEU A 132 -3.93 5.61 1.80
N TYR A 133 -5.16 6.11 1.69
CA TYR A 133 -6.26 5.70 2.55
C TYR A 133 -6.91 4.44 2.00
N VAL A 134 -7.06 3.45 2.87
CA VAL A 134 -7.81 2.23 2.59
C VAL A 134 -8.91 2.16 3.63
N ARG A 135 -10.17 2.08 3.18
CA ARG A 135 -11.42 2.27 3.96
C ARG A 135 -11.56 1.42 5.25
N ARG A 136 -10.67 0.47 5.51
CA ARG A 136 -10.64 -0.40 6.69
C ARG A 136 -9.34 -0.37 7.50
N ILE A 137 -8.44 0.57 7.21
CA ILE A 137 -7.24 0.83 8.01
C ILE A 137 -7.49 2.15 8.72
N SER A 138 -8.12 2.06 9.89
CA SER A 138 -8.62 3.19 10.66
C SER A 138 -7.53 4.02 11.35
N GLU A 139 -6.29 3.53 11.42
CA GLU A 139 -5.17 4.24 12.06
C GLU A 139 -3.88 4.21 11.23
N GLY A 140 -3.35 5.40 10.93
CA GLY A 140 -2.03 5.62 10.34
C GLY A 140 -1.85 5.02 8.94
N GLY A 141 -2.70 5.41 7.98
CA GLY A 141 -2.75 4.87 6.61
C GLY A 141 -1.39 4.69 5.91
N PHE A 142 -1.38 3.97 4.78
CA PHE A 142 -0.14 3.76 4.05
C PHE A 142 0.39 5.06 3.45
N LYS A 143 1.67 5.07 3.10
CA LYS A 143 2.28 6.14 2.32
C LYS A 143 2.72 5.58 0.97
N VAL A 144 2.69 6.44 -0.04
CA VAL A 144 3.10 6.11 -1.41
C VAL A 144 4.20 7.08 -1.80
N LEU A 145 5.27 6.55 -2.39
CA LEU A 145 6.35 7.33 -2.98
C LEU A 145 6.60 6.85 -4.41
N LYS A 146 6.93 7.76 -5.32
CA LYS A 146 7.30 7.40 -6.69
C LYS A 146 8.71 6.80 -6.69
N LEU A 147 8.88 5.64 -7.34
CA LEU A 147 10.20 5.07 -7.60
C LEU A 147 10.70 5.51 -8.98
N ASP A 148 9.85 5.41 -9.99
CA ASP A 148 10.10 5.91 -11.34
C ASP A 148 8.76 6.28 -12.02
N GLU A 149 8.75 6.41 -13.34
CA GLU A 149 7.54 6.75 -14.11
C GLU A 149 6.36 5.79 -13.85
N ILE A 150 6.63 4.53 -13.52
CA ILE A 150 5.63 3.46 -13.43
C ILE A 150 5.47 2.99 -11.98
N HIS A 151 6.57 2.68 -11.32
CA HIS A 151 6.59 1.98 -10.06
C HIS A 151 6.39 2.94 -8.88
N ARG A 152 5.77 2.39 -7.84
CA ARG A 152 5.43 3.10 -6.62
C ARG A 152 5.85 2.25 -5.44
N LEU A 153 6.40 2.88 -4.42
CA LEU A 153 6.67 2.26 -3.14
C LEU A 153 5.50 2.55 -2.21
N VAL A 154 4.79 1.51 -1.78
CA VAL A 154 3.77 1.61 -0.73
C VAL A 154 4.37 1.09 0.56
N TYR A 155 4.33 1.89 1.61
CA TYR A 155 4.95 1.55 2.89
C TYR A 155 4.15 2.06 4.08
N LYS A 156 4.50 1.56 5.27
CA LYS A 156 4.00 2.04 6.55
C LYS A 156 5.17 2.20 7.52
N GLU A 157 5.11 3.24 8.33
CA GLU A 157 6.01 3.42 9.47
C GLU A 157 5.21 3.15 10.75
N ILE A 158 5.72 2.25 11.60
CA ILE A 158 5.14 1.94 12.91
C ILE A 158 6.28 2.01 13.91
N ASP A 159 6.21 2.97 14.84
CA ASP A 159 7.29 3.33 15.76
C ASP A 159 8.60 3.59 15.00
N HIS A 160 9.58 2.69 15.13
CA HIS A 160 10.87 2.75 14.45
C HIS A 160 11.02 1.74 13.30
N ARG A 161 9.93 1.08 12.91
CA ARG A 161 9.92 0.05 11.88
C ARG A 161 9.35 0.61 10.57
N LEU A 162 10.12 0.42 9.51
CA LEU A 162 9.65 0.59 8.15
C LEU A 162 9.14 -0.76 7.63
N ILE A 163 7.91 -0.77 7.12
CA ILE A 163 7.27 -1.95 6.54
C ILE A 163 6.94 -1.65 5.08
N ILE A 164 7.52 -2.40 4.15
CA ILE A 164 7.22 -2.31 2.73
C ILE A 164 5.99 -3.16 2.43
N ILE A 165 4.94 -2.49 1.95
CA ILE A 165 3.66 -3.11 1.63
C ILE A 165 3.69 -3.65 0.21
N SER A 166 4.13 -2.84 -0.75
CA SER A 166 4.25 -3.20 -2.17
C SER A 166 5.31 -2.30 -2.79
N CYS A 167 6.06 -2.81 -3.78
CA CYS A 167 7.03 -1.98 -4.48
C CYS A 167 6.99 -2.09 -6.00
N TYR A 168 6.29 -3.08 -6.59
CA TYR A 168 6.16 -3.24 -8.05
C TYR A 168 4.73 -3.02 -8.56
N TYR A 169 4.65 -2.49 -9.77
CA TYR A 169 3.39 -2.25 -10.48
C TYR A 169 3.56 -2.57 -11.95
N HIS A 170 2.57 -3.24 -12.52
CA HIS A 170 2.52 -3.61 -13.91
C HIS A 170 2.14 -2.40 -14.76
N THR A 171 2.95 -2.09 -15.78
CA THR A 171 2.43 -1.38 -16.95
C THR A 171 1.43 -2.29 -17.63
N VAL A 172 0.27 -1.74 -17.99
CA VAL A 172 -0.73 -2.41 -18.83
C VAL A 172 -0.06 -3.15 -19.99
#